data_AF-A0A970PQ01-F1
#
_entry.id   AF-A0A970PQ01-F1
#
_cell.length_a   1.000
_cell.length_b   1.000
_cell.length_c   1.000
_cell.angle_alpha   90.00
_cell.angle_beta   90.00
_cell.angle_gamma   90.00
#
_symmetry.space_group_name_H-M   'P 1'
#
loop_
_entity.id
_entity.type
_entity.pdbx_description
1 polymer ?
#
loop_
_entity_poly.entity_id
_entity_poly.type
_entity_poly.pdbx_seq_one_letter_code
_entity_poly.pdbx_strand_id
1 'polypeptide(L)'
;MTLSQAREAIDRIDRELVNLTVQRLGMVDEISDYKVIHNLPVHDPAREDQVISRIISVCEEGFREDIAALYLCLFEISRKRQERRRVGETAPRIDQAGE
;
A
#
# COMPACT_ATOMS: atom_id res chain seq x y z
N MET A 1 20.56 -9.32 22.34
CA MET A 1 19.39 -9.85 21.60
C MET A 1 19.79 -11.16 20.95
N THR A 2 18.95 -12.20 21.02
CA THR A 2 19.17 -13.47 20.30
C THR A 2 18.48 -13.46 18.94
N LEU A 3 18.82 -14.42 18.06
CA LEU A 3 18.15 -14.58 16.76
C LEU A 3 16.65 -14.85 16.90
N SER A 4 16.24 -15.66 17.88
CA SER A 4 14.80 -15.93 18.13
C SER A 4 14.07 -14.64 18.51
N GLN A 5 14.64 -13.87 19.43
CA GLN A 5 14.07 -12.59 19.85
C GLN A 5 13.96 -11.60 18.69
N ALA A 6 14.93 -11.60 17.77
CA ALA A 6 14.88 -10.77 16.56
C ALA A 6 13.75 -11.18 15.62
N ARG A 7 13.57 -12.49 15.40
CA ARG A 7 12.48 -13.00 14.57
C ARG A 7 11.11 -12.73 15.18
N GLU A 8 10.94 -12.95 16.49
CA GLU A 8 9.70 -12.61 17.18
C GLU A 8 9.37 -11.11 17.14
N ALA A 9 10.39 -10.25 17.14
CA ALA A 9 10.19 -8.82 16.94
C ALA A 9 9.72 -8.50 15.51
N ILE A 10 10.32 -9.12 14.49
CA ILE A 10 9.91 -8.99 13.09
C ILE A 10 8.47 -9.49 12.90
N ASP A 11 8.12 -10.66 13.44
CA ASP A 11 6.77 -11.22 13.32
C ASP A 11 5.69 -10.28 13.88
N ARG A 12 6.01 -9.51 14.94
CA ARG A 12 5.11 -8.49 15.48
C ARG A 12 5.00 -7.28 14.55
N ILE A 13 6.12 -6.79 14.04
CA ILE A 13 6.16 -5.68 13.08
C ILE A 13 5.37 -6.05 11.81
N ASP A 14 5.53 -7.27 11.31
CA ASP A 14 4.85 -7.74 10.11
C ASP A 14 3.32 -7.74 10.27
N ARG A 15 2.81 -8.07 11.46
CA ARG A 15 1.36 -7.96 11.75
C ARG A 15 0.88 -6.52 11.68
N GLU A 16 1.67 -5.57 12.17
CA GLU A 16 1.35 -4.15 12.08
C GLU A 16 1.42 -3.66 10.64
N LEU A 17 2.43 -4.07 9.87
CA LEU A 17 2.58 -3.75 8.45
C LEU A 17 1.39 -4.27 7.64
N VAL A 18 0.93 -5.49 7.89
CA VAL A 18 -0.28 -6.04 7.24
C VAL A 18 -1.50 -5.18 7.57
N ASN A 19 -1.73 -4.88 8.85
CA ASN A 19 -2.87 -4.06 9.27
C ASN A 19 -2.86 -2.66 8.61
N LEU A 20 -1.72 -1.97 8.65
CA LEU A 20 -1.56 -0.65 8.04
C LEU A 20 -1.70 -0.68 6.53
N THR A 21 -1.18 -1.72 5.88
CA THR A 21 -1.30 -1.90 4.43
C THR A 21 -2.75 -2.12 4.02
N VAL A 22 -3.50 -2.94 4.77
CA VAL A 22 -4.95 -3.15 4.51
C VAL A 22 -5.73 -1.85 4.65
N GLN A 23 -5.48 -1.08 5.72
CA GLN A 23 -6.10 0.24 5.89
C GLN A 23 -5.78 1.20 4.74
N ARG A 24 -4.51 1.24 4.32
CA ARG A 24 -4.07 2.05 3.16
C ARG A 24 -4.79 1.62 1.87
N LEU A 25 -4.96 0.31 1.65
CA LEU A 25 -5.67 -0.20 0.47
C LEU A 25 -7.17 0.08 0.51
N GLY A 26 -7.80 0.12 1.69
CA GLY A 26 -9.17 0.59 1.86
C GLY A 26 -9.33 2.05 1.40
N MET A 27 -8.39 2.93 1.77
CA MET A 27 -8.38 4.32 1.29
C MET A 27 -8.15 4.41 -0.23
N VAL A 28 -7.36 3.50 -0.81
CA VAL A 28 -7.19 3.43 -2.28
C VAL A 28 -8.52 3.06 -2.96
N ASP A 29 -9.34 2.20 -2.36
CA ASP A 29 -10.67 1.89 -2.88
C ASP A 29 -11.59 3.12 -2.88
N GLU A 30 -11.63 3.86 -1.77
CA GLU A 30 -12.42 5.09 -1.68
C GLU A 30 -11.98 6.14 -2.71
N ILE A 31 -10.66 6.32 -2.88
CA ILE A 31 -10.10 7.18 -3.92
C ILE A 31 -10.48 6.68 -5.31
N SER A 32 -10.46 5.36 -5.53
CA SER A 32 -10.86 4.75 -6.81
C SER A 32 -12.32 5.06 -7.13
N ASP A 33 -13.22 4.88 -6.17
CA ASP A 33 -14.65 5.16 -6.34
C ASP A 33 -14.88 6.65 -6.67
N TYR A 34 -14.20 7.53 -5.93
CA TYR A 34 -14.23 8.96 -6.22
C TYR A 34 -13.75 9.27 -7.64
N LYS A 35 -12.61 8.72 -8.07
CA LYS A 35 -12.07 8.94 -9.41
C LYS A 35 -13.00 8.42 -10.51
N VAL A 36 -13.64 7.27 -10.30
CA VAL A 36 -14.60 6.70 -11.26
C VAL A 36 -15.81 7.63 -11.42
N ILE A 37 -16.41 8.08 -10.31
CA ILE A 37 -17.57 9.00 -10.32
C ILE A 37 -17.23 10.31 -11.05
N HIS A 38 -16.01 10.82 -10.87
CA HIS A 38 -15.56 12.09 -11.44
C HIS A 38 -14.79 11.94 -12.77
N ASN A 39 -14.73 10.74 -13.35
CA ASN A 39 -13.98 10.43 -14.57
C ASN A 39 -12.51 10.90 -14.56
N LEU A 40 -11.84 10.74 -13.42
CA LEU A 40 -10.43 11.09 -13.22
C LEU A 40 -9.49 9.91 -13.56
N PRO A 41 -8.26 10.18 -14.04
CA PRO A 41 -7.30 9.12 -14.35
C PRO A 41 -6.79 8.38 -13.09
N VAL A 42 -6.55 7.08 -13.25
CA VAL A 42 -5.97 6.23 -12.20
C VAL A 42 -4.51 6.59 -11.95
N HIS A 43 -3.74 6.73 -13.02
CA HIS A 43 -2.31 7.04 -12.96
C HIS A 43 -2.09 8.54 -12.72
N ASP A 44 -1.40 8.87 -11.63
CA ASP A 44 -1.03 10.23 -11.25
C ASP A 44 0.44 10.25 -10.77
N PRO A 45 1.41 10.37 -11.70
CA PRO A 45 2.83 10.37 -11.38
C PRO A 45 3.23 11.47 -10.40
N ALA A 46 2.66 12.67 -10.57
CA ALA A 46 2.94 13.81 -9.71
C ALA A 46 2.56 13.52 -8.25
N ARG A 47 1.44 12.82 -8.04
CA ARG A 47 1.04 12.38 -6.69
C ARG A 47 1.98 11.33 -6.12
N GLU A 48 2.44 10.36 -6.92
CA GLU A 48 3.38 9.33 -6.48
C GLU A 48 4.73 9.93 -6.07
N ASP A 49 5.27 10.85 -6.87
CA ASP A 49 6.52 11.57 -6.60
C ASP A 49 6.44 12.40 -5.31
N GLN A 50 5.31 13.08 -5.08
CA GLN A 50 5.08 13.84 -3.85
C GLN A 50 5.06 12.93 -2.62
N VAL A 51 4.44 11.76 -2.73
CA VAL A 51 4.36 10.80 -1.62
C VAL A 51 5.75 10.25 -1.31
N ILE A 52 6.50 9.80 -2.32
CA ILE A 52 7.87 9.29 -2.15
C ILE A 52 8.76 10.37 -1.54
N SER A 53 8.75 11.58 -2.08
CA SER A 53 9.56 12.69 -1.58
C SER A 53 9.28 12.97 -0.10
N ARG A 54 7.99 12.98 0.30
CA ARG A 54 7.59 13.18 1.69
C ARG A 54 8.09 12.05 2.60
N ILE A 55 7.99 10.80 2.18
CA ILE A 55 8.41 9.65 3.01
C ILE A 55 9.92 9.57 3.13
N ILE A 56 10.65 9.80 2.04
CA ILE A 56 12.12 9.87 2.06
C ILE A 56 12.59 10.99 2.98
N SER A 57 11.90 12.13 3.03
CA SER A 57 12.27 13.27 3.89
C SER A 57 12.22 12.97 5.39
N VAL A 58 11.39 12.00 5.81
CA VAL A 58 11.26 11.58 7.21
C VAL A 58 11.98 10.28 7.52
N CYS A 59 12.60 9.66 6.50
CA CYS A 59 13.33 8.41 6.61
C CYS A 59 14.81 8.69 6.89
N GLU A 60 15.40 7.91 7.80
CA GLU A 60 16.84 7.92 8.06
C GLU A 60 17.61 7.59 6.77
N GLU A 61 18.74 8.28 6.55
CA GLU A 61 19.45 8.27 5.28
C GLU A 61 19.81 6.85 4.80
N GLY A 62 20.20 5.97 5.73
CA GLY A 62 20.58 4.58 5.44
C GLY A 62 19.45 3.68 4.94
N PHE A 63 18.17 4.09 5.04
CA PHE A 63 17.03 3.28 4.62
C PHE A 63 16.22 3.90 3.48
N ARG A 64 16.64 5.05 2.94
CA ARG A 64 15.86 5.80 1.95
C ARG A 64 15.59 5.03 0.67
N GLU A 65 16.60 4.33 0.15
CA GLU A 65 16.47 3.55 -1.08
C GLU A 65 15.51 2.36 -0.89
N ASP A 66 15.64 1.64 0.23
CA ASP A 66 14.76 0.51 0.57
C ASP A 66 13.30 0.96 0.74
N ILE A 67 13.09 2.08 1.43
CA ILE A 67 11.76 2.65 1.62
C ILE A 67 11.18 3.16 0.30
N ALA A 68 11.99 3.78 -0.57
CA ALA A 68 11.53 4.18 -1.90
C ALA A 68 11.06 2.98 -2.72
N ALA A 69 11.84 1.90 -2.74
CA ALA A 69 11.50 0.66 -3.44
C ALA A 69 10.19 0.05 -2.91
N LEU A 70 10.02 -0.01 -1.58
CA LEU A 70 8.78 -0.48 -0.95
C LEU A 70 7.56 0.34 -1.42
N TYR A 71 7.68 1.66 -1.47
CA TYR A 71 6.57 2.52 -1.89
C TYR A 71 6.24 2.40 -3.37
N LEU A 72 7.23 2.18 -4.24
CA LEU A 72 6.99 1.87 -5.65
C LEU A 72 6.17 0.59 -5.81
N CYS A 73 6.50 -0.48 -5.07
CA CYS A 73 5.70 -1.71 -5.05
C CYS A 73 4.26 -1.45 -4.53
N LEU A 74 4.11 -0.65 -3.47
CA LEU A 74 2.79 -0.28 -2.96
C LEU A 74 1.96 0.50 -4.00
N PHE A 75 2.57 1.37 -4.80
CA PHE A 75 1.87 2.07 -5.86
C PHE A 75 1.45 1.14 -7.00
N GLU A 76 2.30 0.20 -7.40
CA GLU A 76 1.92 -0.82 -8.39
C GLU A 76 0.70 -1.62 -7.94
N ILE A 77 0.66 -2.06 -6.69
CA ILE A 77 -0.50 -2.75 -6.11
C ILE A 77 -1.74 -1.84 -6.14
N SER A 78 -1.56 -0.57 -5.75
CA SER A 78 -2.65 0.42 -5.69
C SER A 78 -3.23 0.72 -7.07
N ARG A 79 -2.40 0.81 -8.12
CA ARG A 79 -2.84 1.01 -9.51
C ARG A 79 -3.61 -0.19 -10.04
N LYS A 80 -3.06 -1.40 -9.86
CA LYS A 80 -3.73 -2.65 -10.25
C LYS A 80 -5.10 -2.81 -9.58
N ARG A 81 -5.23 -2.37 -8.32
CA ARG A 81 -6.51 -2.40 -7.59
C ARG A 81 -7.52 -1.40 -8.16
N GLN A 82 -7.10 -0.16 -8.40
CA GLN A 82 -7.93 0.88 -9.04
C GLN A 82 -8.39 0.47 -10.44
N GLU A 83 -7.51 -0.15 -11.24
CA GLU A 83 -7.83 -0.65 -12.59
C GLU A 83 -8.92 -1.72 -12.57
N ARG A 84 -8.81 -2.75 -11.72
CA ARG A 84 -9.84 -3.80 -11.58
C ARG A 84 -11.21 -3.20 -11.24
N ARG A 85 -11.22 -2.26 -10.30
CA ARG A 85 -12.45 -1.60 -9.84
C ARG A 85 -13.08 -0.73 -10.92
N ARG A 86 -12.27 -0.07 -11.76
CA ARG A 86 -12.74 0.71 -12.91
C ARG A 86 -13.41 -0.17 -13.98
N VAL A 87 -12.96 -1.42 -14.15
CA VAL A 87 -13.53 -2.39 -15.11
C VAL A 87 -14.80 -3.07 -14.56
N GLY A 88 -15.24 -2.75 -13.34
CA GLY A 88 -16.40 -3.37 -12.71
C GLY A 88 -16.13 -4.77 -12.16
N GLU A 89 -14.86 -5.22 -12.16
CA GLU A 89 -14.45 -6.41 -11.43
C GLU A 89 -14.39 -6.05 -9.94
N THR A 90 -15.48 -6.28 -9.22
CA THR A 90 -15.44 -6.33 -7.75
C THR A 90 -14.36 -7.32 -7.36
N ALA A 91 -13.37 -6.84 -6.60
CA ALA A 91 -12.28 -7.66 -6.07
C ALA A 91 -12.83 -8.97 -5.48
N PRO A 92 -12.11 -10.11 -5.59
CA PRO A 92 -12.56 -11.34 -4.98
C PRO A 92 -12.86 -11.07 -3.50
N ARG A 93 -14.09 -11.37 -3.08
CA ARG A 93 -14.41 -11.46 -1.65
C ARG A 93 -13.47 -12.53 -1.13
N ILE A 94 -12.48 -12.12 -0.35
CA ILE A 94 -11.85 -13.02 0.61
C ILE A 94 -12.96 -13.31 1.60
N ASP A 95 -13.76 -14.32 1.29
CA ASP A 95 -14.67 -14.90 2.24
C ASP A 95 -13.82 -15.30 3.43
N GLN A 96 -14.11 -14.70 4.59
CA GLN A 96 -13.63 -15.21 5.86
C GLN A 96 -14.23 -16.62 6.02
N ALA A 97 -13.48 -17.62 5.56
CA ALA A 97 -13.58 -19.01 5.93
C ALA A 97 -12.17 -19.37 6.43
N GLY A 98 -11.95 -19.84 7.65
CA GLY A 98 -12.80 -20.20 8.77
C GLY A 98 -11.87 -20.69 9.89
N GLU A 99 -12.46 -20.89 11.06
CA GLU A 99 -11.90 -21.44 12.32
C GLU A 99 -10.95 -20.55 13.15
#